data_AF-A0AAV7X571-F1
#
_entry.id   AF-A0AAV7X571-F1
#
_cell.length_a   1.000
_cell.length_b   1.000
_cell.length_c   1.000
_cell.angle_alpha   90.00
_cell.angle_beta   90.00
_cell.angle_gamma   90.00
#
_symmetry.space_group_name_H-M   'P 1'
#
loop_
_entity.id
_entity.type
_entity.pdbx_description
1 polymer ?
#
loop_
_entity_poly.entity_id
_entity_poly.type
_entity_poly.pdbx_seq_one_letter_code
_entity_poly.pdbx_strand_id
1 'polypeptide(L)'
;MLEFGCHHHTLELTVGAAFYDLFQNSKDPNLPFFEKLEKEWDTINKGNYRTAASARKLRCIPEADELIKFCREQLKERQPRGDYEESLQLILVFLGSVVPGKVVYTFKKPGCRSKCRWMAIIIYSMKSWMFGKKLKLKPEEDSNLFKLCVFLCRAYVRTWFLAPLSPQAPRNDLAYLQVLYRNKDEGSHWEAALEKFMNHLWYLSATSVPMALFDNGVAVDEKRRMVAALRRGTDRSPPSPRAEVQLDDTVLDLKLSDFCSKQSLRFFSATAISTDFLKKDPEHWKSDSDGLNIVTHFKIVNDCAERGVALINRNLKGNTLTVDEEQRQLLLLVVANDRKQHQLRS
;
A
#
# COMPACT_ATOMS: atom_id res chain seq x y z
N MET A 1 3.30 23.48 -9.19
CA MET A 1 3.28 22.07 -9.62
C MET A 1 2.73 21.26 -8.47
N LEU A 2 1.82 20.32 -8.71
CA LEU A 2 1.38 19.36 -7.67
C LEU A 2 2.38 18.21 -7.63
N GLU A 3 2.77 17.79 -6.43
CA GLU A 3 3.72 16.71 -6.22
C GLU A 3 2.99 15.53 -5.56
N PHE A 4 2.92 14.41 -6.28
CA PHE A 4 2.34 13.18 -5.79
C PHE A 4 3.42 12.11 -5.67
N GLY A 5 3.62 11.57 -4.47
CA GLY A 5 4.42 10.36 -4.29
C GLY A 5 3.65 9.13 -4.79
N CYS A 6 4.31 8.15 -5.40
CA CYS A 6 3.62 6.90 -5.73
C CYS A 6 3.15 6.20 -4.47
N HIS A 7 1.85 5.93 -4.42
CA HIS A 7 1.20 5.40 -3.23
C HIS A 7 1.66 3.96 -2.96
N HIS A 8 1.72 3.10 -3.99
CA HIS A 8 2.27 1.75 -3.83
C HIS A 8 3.73 1.78 -3.37
N HIS A 9 4.59 2.65 -3.92
CA HIS A 9 5.97 2.74 -3.47
C HIS A 9 6.10 3.13 -1.99
N THR A 10 5.27 4.08 -1.54
CA THR A 10 5.19 4.45 -0.12
C THR A 10 4.83 3.22 0.72
N LEU A 11 3.83 2.46 0.31
CA LEU A 11 3.41 1.27 1.05
C LEU A 11 4.48 0.18 1.03
N GLU A 12 5.16 -0.03 -0.09
CA GLU A 12 6.33 -0.92 -0.21
C GLU A 12 7.43 -0.56 0.81
N LEU A 13 7.72 0.73 0.98
CA LEU A 13 8.69 1.20 1.96
C LEU A 13 8.24 0.89 3.40
N THR A 14 6.96 1.10 3.73
CA THR A 14 6.43 0.87 5.09
C THR A 14 6.39 -0.60 5.48
N VAL A 15 5.85 -1.48 4.61
CA VAL A 15 5.89 -2.93 4.87
C VAL A 15 7.32 -3.45 4.89
N GLY A 16 8.21 -2.82 4.12
CA GLY A 16 9.62 -3.14 4.15
C GLY A 16 10.31 -2.80 5.46
N ALA A 17 10.00 -1.64 6.05
CA ALA A 17 10.50 -1.30 7.37
C ALA A 17 10.05 -2.33 8.43
N ALA A 18 8.76 -2.69 8.46
CA ALA A 18 8.25 -3.73 9.36
C ALA A 18 8.94 -5.09 9.13
N PHE A 19 9.13 -5.46 7.87
CA PHE A 19 9.78 -6.72 7.50
C PHE A 19 11.25 -6.77 7.94
N TYR A 20 12.03 -5.73 7.65
CA TYR A 20 13.45 -5.71 7.98
C TYR A 20 13.71 -5.64 9.48
N ASP A 21 12.82 -5.00 10.24
CA ASP A 21 12.84 -5.03 11.70
C ASP A 21 12.64 -6.46 12.23
N LEU A 22 11.59 -7.15 11.78
CA LEU A 22 11.28 -8.53 12.22
C LEU A 22 12.35 -9.57 11.85
N PHE A 23 13.09 -9.36 10.77
CA PHE A 23 14.09 -10.31 10.26
C PHE A 23 15.52 -9.73 10.30
N GLN A 24 15.76 -8.79 11.23
CA GLN A 24 17.07 -8.28 11.66
C GLN A 24 18.01 -7.84 10.52
N ASN A 25 17.54 -6.98 9.61
CA ASN A 25 18.38 -6.42 8.55
C ASN A 25 19.18 -7.50 7.78
N SER A 26 18.64 -8.71 7.60
CA SER A 26 19.28 -9.75 6.78
C SER A 26 19.61 -9.15 5.41
N LYS A 27 20.88 -8.76 5.23
CA LYS A 27 21.42 -8.27 3.97
C LYS A 27 21.35 -9.38 2.91
N ASP A 28 21.20 -10.63 3.36
CA ASP A 28 21.02 -11.80 2.52
C ASP A 28 19.70 -11.71 1.72
N PRO A 29 19.75 -11.78 0.37
CA PRO A 29 18.57 -11.92 -0.46
C PRO A 29 17.78 -13.22 -0.25
N ASN A 30 18.36 -14.21 0.45
CA ASN A 30 17.77 -15.50 0.72
C ASN A 30 17.42 -15.67 2.20
N LEU A 31 16.19 -15.34 2.57
CA LEU A 31 15.69 -15.72 3.88
C LEU A 31 15.55 -17.25 3.94
N PRO A 32 16.12 -17.92 4.97
CA PRO A 32 16.16 -19.38 5.03
C PRO A 32 14.77 -20.05 4.90
N PHE A 33 13.72 -19.41 5.41
CA PHE A 33 12.36 -19.94 5.32
C PHE A 33 11.77 -19.86 3.89
N PHE A 34 12.15 -18.87 3.08
CA PHE A 34 11.74 -18.82 1.67
C PHE A 34 12.43 -19.92 0.86
N GLU A 35 13.72 -20.15 1.11
CA GLU A 35 14.44 -21.23 0.46
C GLU A 35 13.85 -22.60 0.82
N LYS A 36 13.53 -22.81 2.09
CA LYS A 36 12.87 -24.04 2.56
C LYS A 36 11.51 -24.22 1.90
N LEU A 37 10.70 -23.17 1.82
CA LEU A 37 9.39 -23.22 1.17
C LEU A 37 9.49 -23.65 -0.30
N GLU A 38 10.49 -23.14 -1.03
CA GLU A 38 10.74 -23.53 -2.42
C GLU A 38 11.26 -24.96 -2.56
N LYS A 39 12.26 -25.35 -1.76
CA LYS A 39 12.85 -26.69 -1.79
C LYS A 39 11.83 -27.77 -1.43
N GLU A 40 11.00 -27.51 -0.43
CA GLU A 40 9.96 -28.43 0.02
C GLU A 40 8.65 -28.30 -0.77
N TRP A 41 8.57 -27.38 -1.75
CA TRP A 41 7.30 -27.05 -2.39
C TRP A 41 6.61 -28.28 -2.97
N ASP A 42 7.35 -29.12 -3.68
CA ASP A 42 6.80 -30.28 -4.35
C ASP A 42 6.41 -31.40 -3.35
N THR A 43 7.02 -31.43 -2.15
CA THR A 43 6.76 -32.43 -1.08
C THR A 43 5.73 -32.00 -0.04
N ILE A 44 5.44 -30.71 0.09
CA ILE A 44 4.44 -30.18 1.03
C ILE A 44 3.05 -30.71 0.66
N ASN A 45 2.30 -31.19 1.66
CA ASN A 45 0.87 -31.45 1.50
C ASN A 45 0.11 -30.12 1.57
N LYS A 46 -0.39 -29.65 0.42
CA LYS A 46 -1.09 -28.36 0.30
C LYS A 46 -2.46 -28.33 0.97
N GLY A 47 -3.00 -29.48 1.40
CA GLY A 47 -4.19 -29.58 2.25
C GLY A 47 -3.90 -29.51 3.75
N ASN A 48 -2.63 -29.64 4.17
CA ASN A 48 -2.23 -29.63 5.58
C ASN A 48 -1.49 -28.33 5.91
N TYR A 49 -2.25 -27.27 6.16
CA TYR A 49 -1.77 -25.97 6.59
C TYR A 49 -2.53 -25.49 7.82
N ARG A 50 -1.91 -24.61 8.60
CA ARG A 50 -2.60 -23.90 9.68
C ARG A 50 -3.18 -22.57 9.19
N THR A 51 -4.26 -22.16 9.83
CA THR A 51 -4.85 -20.83 9.69
C THR A 51 -4.76 -20.09 11.03
N ALA A 52 -4.94 -18.77 11.03
CA ALA A 52 -5.11 -18.00 12.27
C ALA A 52 -6.30 -18.53 13.08
N ALA A 53 -7.37 -18.98 12.41
CA ALA A 53 -8.52 -19.61 13.06
C ALA A 53 -8.14 -20.93 13.74
N SER A 54 -7.53 -21.87 13.01
CA SER A 54 -7.16 -23.19 13.54
C SER A 54 -6.09 -23.10 14.62
N ALA A 55 -5.26 -22.05 14.60
CA ALA A 55 -4.25 -21.77 15.62
C ALA A 55 -4.80 -21.00 16.84
N ARG A 56 -6.11 -20.68 16.87
CA ARG A 56 -6.74 -19.83 17.91
C ARG A 56 -6.07 -18.46 18.06
N LYS A 57 -5.66 -17.88 16.93
CA LYS A 57 -4.94 -16.59 16.83
C LYS A 57 -5.75 -15.48 16.14
N LEU A 58 -7.01 -15.73 15.76
CA LEU A 58 -7.89 -14.70 15.19
C LEU A 58 -8.09 -13.48 16.12
N ARG A 59 -8.03 -13.66 17.45
CA ARG A 59 -8.10 -12.55 18.41
C ARG A 59 -7.03 -11.46 18.21
N CYS A 60 -5.93 -11.79 17.53
CA CYS A 60 -4.88 -10.82 17.19
C CYS A 60 -5.27 -9.94 16.00
N ILE A 61 -6.42 -10.18 15.36
CA ILE A 61 -6.94 -9.47 14.20
C ILE A 61 -8.43 -9.20 14.48
N PRO A 62 -8.75 -8.24 15.36
CA PRO A 62 -10.14 -7.95 15.74
C PRO A 62 -11.00 -7.53 14.53
N GLU A 63 -10.39 -6.99 13.48
CA GLU A 63 -11.05 -6.55 12.24
C GLU A 63 -11.16 -7.65 11.15
N ALA A 64 -11.06 -8.93 11.55
CA ALA A 64 -11.00 -10.05 10.60
C ALA A 64 -12.25 -10.14 9.71
N ASP A 65 -13.43 -9.89 10.26
CA ASP A 65 -14.70 -9.99 9.52
C ASP A 65 -14.83 -8.87 8.48
N GLU A 66 -14.46 -7.63 8.82
CA GLU A 66 -14.42 -6.52 7.87
C GLU A 66 -13.37 -6.77 6.77
N LEU A 67 -12.21 -7.33 7.11
CA LEU A 67 -11.17 -7.68 6.16
C LEU A 67 -11.63 -8.80 5.20
N ILE A 68 -12.31 -9.83 5.71
CA ILE A 68 -12.90 -10.89 4.87
C ILE A 68 -13.90 -10.28 3.89
N LYS A 69 -14.80 -9.41 4.35
CA LYS A 69 -15.76 -8.71 3.49
C LYS A 69 -15.04 -7.88 2.43
N PHE A 70 -14.02 -7.13 2.82
CA PHE A 70 -13.21 -6.34 1.91
C PHE A 70 -12.54 -7.19 0.83
N CYS A 71 -11.85 -8.27 1.22
CA CYS A 71 -11.17 -9.14 0.26
C CYS A 71 -12.14 -9.80 -0.72
N ARG A 72 -13.33 -10.22 -0.25
CA ARG A 72 -14.37 -10.78 -1.13
C ARG A 72 -14.89 -9.74 -2.12
N GLU A 73 -15.07 -8.49 -1.69
CA GLU A 73 -15.49 -7.42 -2.59
C GLU A 73 -14.43 -7.14 -3.65
N GLN A 74 -13.16 -7.03 -3.25
CA GLN A 74 -12.04 -6.83 -4.17
C GLN A 74 -11.91 -7.97 -5.19
N LEU A 75 -12.18 -9.21 -4.79
CA LEU A 75 -12.13 -10.38 -5.66
C LEU A 75 -13.30 -10.49 -6.66
N LYS A 76 -14.32 -9.64 -6.57
CA LYS A 76 -15.35 -9.54 -7.63
C LYS A 76 -14.80 -8.87 -8.90
N GLU A 77 -13.84 -7.98 -8.73
CA GLU A 77 -13.18 -7.27 -9.81
C GLU A 77 -11.94 -8.01 -10.29
N ARG A 78 -11.63 -7.90 -11.59
CA ARG A 78 -10.41 -8.46 -12.14
C ARG A 78 -9.21 -7.68 -11.61
N GLN A 79 -8.35 -8.39 -10.88
CA GLN A 79 -7.12 -7.79 -10.37
C GLN A 79 -6.13 -7.50 -11.51
N PRO A 80 -5.37 -6.39 -11.43
CA PRO A 80 -4.43 -6.01 -12.48
C PRO A 80 -3.25 -6.98 -12.60
N ARG A 81 -3.00 -7.80 -11.57
CA ARG A 81 -1.91 -8.78 -11.51
C ARG A 81 -2.35 -10.06 -10.79
N GLY A 82 -1.83 -11.20 -11.23
CA GLY A 82 -2.13 -12.50 -10.61
C GLY A 82 -1.60 -12.68 -9.18
N ASP A 83 -0.59 -11.91 -8.77
CA ASP A 83 -0.08 -11.90 -7.39
C ASP A 83 -0.94 -11.04 -6.45
N TYR A 84 -1.61 -10.01 -6.95
CA TYR A 84 -2.59 -9.24 -6.19
C TYR A 84 -3.83 -10.08 -5.89
N GLU A 85 -4.30 -10.84 -6.89
CA GLU A 85 -5.38 -11.81 -6.69
C GLU A 85 -4.97 -12.87 -5.66
N GLU A 86 -3.76 -13.43 -5.78
CA GLU A 86 -3.27 -14.45 -4.85
C GLU A 86 -3.15 -13.91 -3.41
N SER A 87 -2.69 -12.67 -3.21
CA SER A 87 -2.57 -12.13 -1.86
C SER A 87 -3.93 -11.95 -1.18
N LEU A 88 -4.95 -11.48 -1.90
CA LEU A 88 -6.33 -11.43 -1.39
C LEU A 88 -6.87 -12.82 -1.03
N GLN A 89 -6.63 -13.80 -1.89
CA GLN A 89 -7.05 -15.18 -1.66
C GLN A 89 -6.32 -15.79 -0.44
N LEU A 90 -5.03 -15.54 -0.29
CA LEU A 90 -4.25 -16.02 0.85
C LEU A 90 -4.67 -15.38 2.18
N ILE A 91 -5.05 -14.10 2.19
CA ILE A 91 -5.62 -13.45 3.38
C ILE A 91 -6.89 -14.16 3.82
N LEU A 92 -7.81 -14.47 2.89
CA LEU A 92 -9.01 -15.23 3.22
C LEU A 92 -8.67 -16.60 3.83
N VAL A 93 -7.76 -17.36 3.19
CA VAL A 93 -7.37 -18.69 3.68
C VAL A 93 -6.66 -18.60 5.03
N PHE A 94 -5.77 -17.63 5.23
CA PHE A 94 -5.08 -17.40 6.50
C PHE A 94 -6.06 -17.09 7.63
N LEU A 95 -7.11 -16.30 7.37
CA LEU A 95 -8.17 -16.03 8.35
C LEU A 95 -9.12 -17.22 8.56
N GLY A 96 -8.99 -18.29 7.78
CA GLY A 96 -9.87 -19.46 7.85
C GLY A 96 -11.18 -19.31 7.08
N SER A 97 -11.29 -18.31 6.20
CA SER A 97 -12.42 -18.11 5.29
C SER A 97 -12.26 -18.90 3.99
N VAL A 98 -13.39 -19.24 3.38
CA VAL A 98 -13.46 -19.79 2.02
C VAL A 98 -13.15 -18.70 0.98
N VAL A 99 -12.48 -19.10 -0.10
CA VAL A 99 -12.19 -18.24 -1.27
C VAL A 99 -13.36 -18.31 -2.26
N PRO A 100 -13.92 -17.17 -2.71
CA PRO A 100 -15.01 -17.16 -3.68
C PRO A 100 -14.72 -17.98 -4.94
N GLY A 101 -15.71 -18.77 -5.38
CA GLY A 101 -15.60 -19.60 -6.58
C GLY A 101 -14.68 -20.82 -6.47
N LYS A 102 -14.16 -21.14 -5.28
CA LYS A 102 -13.27 -22.29 -5.06
C LYS A 102 -13.81 -23.22 -3.97
N VAL A 103 -13.99 -24.49 -4.32
CA VAL A 103 -14.33 -25.55 -3.34
C VAL A 103 -13.16 -25.79 -2.39
N VAL A 104 -11.94 -25.84 -2.94
CA VAL A 104 -10.68 -25.91 -2.20
C VAL A 104 -9.71 -24.91 -2.81
N TYR A 105 -9.02 -24.14 -1.97
CA TYR A 105 -7.98 -23.24 -2.44
C TYR A 105 -6.71 -24.02 -2.82
N THR A 106 -6.27 -23.87 -4.07
CA THR A 106 -5.00 -24.41 -4.56
C THR A 106 -3.91 -23.36 -4.44
N PHE A 107 -2.91 -23.61 -3.59
CA PHE A 107 -1.77 -22.71 -3.46
C PHE A 107 -0.90 -22.72 -4.73
N LYS A 108 -0.54 -21.54 -5.23
CA LYS A 108 0.36 -21.41 -6.39
C LYS A 108 1.82 -21.63 -5.96
N LYS A 109 2.65 -22.19 -6.85
CA LYS A 109 4.09 -22.37 -6.59
C LYS A 109 4.76 -21.02 -6.36
N PRO A 110 5.66 -20.88 -5.37
CA PRO A 110 6.50 -19.70 -5.25
C PRO A 110 7.23 -19.45 -6.58
N GLY A 111 7.12 -18.23 -7.12
CA GLY A 111 7.86 -17.76 -8.28
C GLY A 111 9.23 -17.13 -7.94
N CYS A 112 9.71 -16.23 -8.80
CA CYS A 112 11.04 -15.62 -8.67
C CYS A 112 11.22 -14.76 -7.39
N ARG A 113 12.30 -15.04 -6.64
CA ARG A 113 12.76 -14.24 -5.48
C ARG A 113 13.46 -12.97 -5.96
N SER A 114 12.78 -11.82 -5.92
CA SER A 114 13.46 -10.53 -6.03
C SER A 114 12.92 -9.58 -4.98
N LYS A 115 13.82 -8.88 -4.26
CA LYS A 115 13.47 -7.81 -3.29
C LYS A 115 12.66 -6.67 -3.92
N CYS A 116 12.57 -6.62 -5.25
CA CYS A 116 11.78 -5.65 -6.01
C CYS A 116 10.31 -6.04 -6.18
N ARG A 117 9.85 -7.13 -5.57
CA ARG A 117 8.44 -7.58 -5.62
C ARG A 117 7.92 -7.79 -4.21
N TRP A 118 7.52 -6.71 -3.54
CA TRP A 118 6.98 -6.77 -2.17
C TRP A 118 5.77 -7.69 -2.04
N MET A 119 4.94 -7.77 -3.07
CA MET A 119 3.83 -8.73 -3.08
C MET A 119 4.28 -10.20 -2.96
N ALA A 120 5.43 -10.56 -3.54
CA ALA A 120 5.99 -11.90 -3.39
C ALA A 120 6.45 -12.16 -1.94
N ILE A 121 7.04 -11.16 -1.28
CA ILE A 121 7.45 -11.25 0.13
C ILE A 121 6.22 -11.50 1.01
N ILE A 122 5.12 -10.79 0.77
CA ILE A 122 3.84 -10.97 1.48
C ILE A 122 3.32 -12.40 1.31
N ILE A 123 3.15 -12.83 0.05
CA ILE A 123 2.65 -14.17 -0.30
C ILE A 123 3.52 -15.26 0.36
N TYR A 124 4.84 -15.12 0.29
CA TYR A 124 5.74 -16.15 0.77
C TYR A 124 5.79 -16.18 2.28
N SER A 125 5.68 -15.03 2.94
CA SER A 125 5.65 -14.96 4.40
C SER A 125 4.41 -15.65 4.93
N MET A 126 3.25 -15.37 4.33
CA MET A 126 2.00 -16.05 4.66
C MET A 126 2.07 -17.56 4.43
N LYS A 127 2.52 -18.00 3.25
CA LYS A 127 2.70 -19.44 2.95
C LYS A 127 3.68 -20.11 3.92
N SER A 128 4.81 -19.46 4.20
CA SER A 128 5.83 -19.99 5.12
C SER A 128 5.24 -20.19 6.50
N TRP A 129 4.48 -19.22 6.99
CA TRP A 129 3.78 -19.36 8.26
C TRP A 129 2.75 -20.49 8.20
N MET A 130 1.90 -20.55 7.19
CA MET A 130 0.83 -21.55 7.06
C MET A 130 1.36 -22.99 6.98
N PHE A 131 2.52 -23.19 6.32
CA PHE A 131 3.21 -24.49 6.24
C PHE A 131 4.29 -24.69 7.30
N GLY A 132 4.34 -23.84 8.34
CA GLY A 132 5.45 -23.76 9.29
C GLY A 132 5.83 -25.09 9.95
N LYS A 133 4.84 -25.96 10.21
CA LYS A 133 5.07 -27.32 10.75
C LYS A 133 5.90 -28.19 9.81
N LYS A 134 5.60 -28.17 8.51
CA LYS A 134 6.34 -28.95 7.50
C LYS A 134 7.70 -28.33 7.21
N LEU A 135 7.80 -27.00 7.24
CA LEU A 135 9.06 -26.27 7.05
C LEU A 135 10.01 -26.34 8.25
N LYS A 136 9.55 -26.87 9.40
CA LYS A 136 10.30 -26.92 10.66
C LYS A 136 10.87 -25.53 11.01
N LEU A 137 10.00 -24.51 11.00
CA LEU A 137 10.38 -23.15 11.36
C LEU A 137 10.89 -23.11 12.80
N LYS A 138 11.93 -22.31 13.03
CA LYS A 138 12.38 -22.01 14.39
C LYS A 138 11.29 -21.22 15.13
N PRO A 139 11.17 -21.33 16.46
CA PRO A 139 10.14 -20.60 17.22
C PRO A 139 10.14 -19.08 16.98
N GLU A 140 11.33 -18.48 16.83
CA GLU A 140 11.49 -17.06 16.50
C GLU A 140 10.98 -16.73 15.08
N GLU A 141 11.38 -17.52 14.07
CA GLU A 141 10.90 -17.36 12.69
C GLU A 141 9.37 -17.48 12.61
N ASP A 142 8.80 -18.46 13.32
CA ASP A 142 7.36 -18.69 13.41
C ASP A 142 6.63 -17.49 14.01
N SER A 143 7.17 -16.96 15.11
CA SER A 143 6.64 -15.79 15.81
C SER A 143 6.71 -14.53 14.94
N ASN A 144 7.85 -14.26 14.31
CA ASN A 144 8.05 -13.07 13.49
C ASN A 144 7.23 -13.12 12.21
N LEU A 145 7.12 -14.28 11.56
CA LEU A 145 6.20 -14.48 10.44
C LEU A 145 4.74 -14.25 10.86
N PHE A 146 4.34 -14.69 12.05
CA PHE A 146 2.99 -14.44 12.55
C PHE A 146 2.75 -12.95 12.79
N LYS A 147 3.67 -12.24 13.45
CA LYS A 147 3.60 -10.79 13.66
C LYS A 147 3.44 -10.04 12.34
N LEU A 148 4.24 -10.40 11.33
CA LEU A 148 4.10 -9.84 10.00
C LEU A 148 2.73 -10.12 9.38
N CYS A 149 2.20 -11.35 9.50
CA CYS A 149 0.86 -11.67 8.99
C CYS A 149 -0.24 -10.84 9.68
N VAL A 150 -0.11 -10.57 10.98
CA VAL A 150 -1.02 -9.68 11.74
C VAL A 150 -0.93 -8.25 11.22
N PHE A 151 0.29 -7.71 11.09
CA PHE A 151 0.52 -6.39 10.50
C PHE A 151 -0.11 -6.25 9.10
N LEU A 152 0.07 -7.26 8.25
CA LEU A 152 -0.47 -7.28 6.90
C LEU A 152 -2.00 -7.23 6.89
N CYS A 153 -2.65 -7.99 7.77
CA CYS A 153 -4.10 -8.02 7.89
C CYS A 153 -4.65 -6.70 8.45
N ARG A 154 -4.05 -6.18 9.52
CA ARG A 154 -4.61 -5.04 10.26
C ARG A 154 -4.35 -3.69 9.60
N ALA A 155 -3.24 -3.54 8.88
CA ALA A 155 -2.83 -2.24 8.36
C ALA A 155 -2.60 -2.22 6.83
N TYR A 156 -1.88 -3.21 6.30
CA TYR A 156 -1.31 -3.07 4.96
C TYR A 156 -2.28 -3.38 3.82
N VAL A 157 -2.94 -4.55 3.85
CA VAL A 157 -3.65 -5.09 2.68
C VAL A 157 -4.76 -4.15 2.23
N ARG A 158 -5.58 -3.64 3.16
CA ARG A 158 -6.65 -2.71 2.82
C ARG A 158 -6.09 -1.44 2.15
N THR A 159 -5.04 -0.86 2.73
CA THR A 159 -4.41 0.37 2.23
C THR A 159 -3.80 0.15 0.84
N TRP A 160 -3.15 -1.00 0.62
CA TRP A 160 -2.59 -1.38 -0.68
C TRP A 160 -3.63 -1.40 -1.79
N PHE A 161 -4.76 -2.08 -1.59
CA PHE A 161 -5.78 -2.22 -2.63
C PHE A 161 -6.60 -0.93 -2.86
N LEU A 162 -6.61 -0.02 -1.88
CA LEU A 162 -7.22 1.31 -2.03
C LEU A 162 -6.24 2.37 -2.56
N ALA A 163 -4.95 2.07 -2.65
CA ALA A 163 -3.91 3.00 -3.06
C ALA A 163 -4.12 3.64 -4.46
N PRO A 164 -4.70 2.95 -5.45
CA PRO A 164 -5.00 3.55 -6.75
C PRO A 164 -6.12 4.60 -6.74
N LEU A 165 -6.91 4.69 -5.67
CA LEU A 165 -8.10 5.53 -5.60
C LEU A 165 -7.75 6.96 -5.16
N SER A 166 -7.42 7.81 -6.12
CA SER A 166 -6.94 9.18 -5.87
C SER A 166 -7.85 10.07 -5.01
N PRO A 167 -9.20 10.11 -5.16
CA PRO A 167 -10.02 10.92 -4.25
C PRO A 167 -9.89 10.45 -2.81
N GLN A 168 -9.72 9.15 -2.60
CA GLN A 168 -9.66 8.53 -1.27
C GLN A 168 -8.27 8.59 -0.64
N ALA A 169 -7.22 8.92 -1.40
CA ALA A 169 -5.85 8.84 -0.94
C ALA A 169 -5.61 9.58 0.38
N PRO A 170 -6.06 10.83 0.59
CA PRO A 170 -5.86 11.49 1.88
C PRO A 170 -6.55 10.80 3.06
N ARG A 171 -7.78 10.31 2.87
CA ARG A 171 -8.51 9.57 3.92
C ARG A 171 -7.84 8.25 4.26
N ASN A 172 -7.34 7.56 3.24
CA ASN A 172 -6.65 6.28 3.40
C ASN A 172 -5.29 6.46 4.09
N ASP A 173 -4.54 7.50 3.74
CA ASP A 173 -3.26 7.84 4.39
C ASP A 173 -3.47 8.22 5.86
N LEU A 174 -4.49 9.03 6.17
CA LEU A 174 -4.83 9.38 7.54
C LEU A 174 -5.23 8.14 8.36
N ALA A 175 -6.08 7.28 7.79
CA ALA A 175 -6.48 6.04 8.45
C ALA A 175 -5.28 5.10 8.67
N TYR A 176 -4.37 5.01 7.70
CA TYR A 176 -3.16 4.19 7.81
C TYR A 176 -2.21 4.74 8.88
N LEU A 177 -1.99 6.06 8.93
CA LEU A 177 -1.23 6.72 9.99
C LEU A 177 -1.79 6.39 11.38
N GLN A 178 -3.11 6.52 11.54
CA GLN A 178 -3.80 6.25 12.81
C GLN A 178 -3.73 4.78 13.21
N VAL A 179 -3.84 3.86 12.25
CA VAL A 179 -3.67 2.42 12.49
C VAL A 179 -2.24 2.11 12.92
N LEU A 180 -1.23 2.67 12.24
CA LEU A 180 0.18 2.48 12.62
C LEU A 180 0.45 3.04 14.03
N TYR A 181 -0.04 4.24 14.32
CA TYR A 181 0.13 4.88 15.63
C TYR A 181 -0.55 4.09 16.75
N ARG A 182 -1.81 3.68 16.57
CA ARG A 182 -2.56 2.90 17.57
C ARG A 182 -1.87 1.61 17.97
N ASN A 183 -1.13 1.00 17.03
CA ASN A 183 -0.49 -0.30 17.23
C ASN A 183 1.04 -0.18 17.44
N LYS A 184 1.59 1.03 17.59
CA LYS A 184 3.05 1.27 17.69
C LYS A 184 3.72 0.43 18.78
N ASP A 185 3.01 0.21 19.89
CA ASP A 185 3.52 -0.50 21.07
C ASP A 185 3.32 -2.03 20.99
N GLU A 186 2.69 -2.58 19.94
CA GLU A 186 2.52 -4.04 19.78
C GLU A 186 3.81 -4.75 19.33
N GLY A 187 4.83 -3.98 18.93
CA GLY A 187 6.18 -4.45 18.67
C GLY A 187 6.94 -3.51 17.74
N SER A 188 8.26 -3.52 17.82
CA SER A 188 9.19 -2.63 17.07
C SER A 188 8.87 -2.46 15.58
N HIS A 189 8.41 -3.52 14.91
CA HIS A 189 8.03 -3.47 13.50
C HIS A 189 6.87 -2.51 13.17
N TRP A 190 5.96 -2.25 14.11
CA TRP A 190 4.91 -1.24 13.96
C TRP A 190 5.49 0.17 14.02
N GLU A 191 6.37 0.43 14.99
CA GLU A 191 7.10 1.68 15.15
C GLU A 191 7.98 1.95 13.92
N ALA A 192 8.74 0.96 13.46
CA ALA A 192 9.56 1.06 12.25
C ALA A 192 8.72 1.42 11.00
N ALA A 193 7.53 0.83 10.86
CA ALA A 193 6.60 1.18 9.78
C ALA A 193 6.02 2.59 9.93
N LEU A 194 5.69 3.00 11.15
CA LEU A 194 5.19 4.34 11.48
C LEU A 194 6.23 5.42 11.15
N GLU A 195 7.44 5.30 11.69
CA GLU A 195 8.55 6.21 11.41
C GLU A 195 8.83 6.29 9.90
N LYS A 196 8.76 5.15 9.20
CA LYS A 196 8.91 5.14 7.76
C LYS A 196 7.79 5.91 7.07
N PHE A 197 6.53 5.70 7.45
CA PHE A 197 5.38 6.34 6.83
C PHE A 197 5.34 7.85 7.08
N MET A 198 5.82 8.32 8.24
CA MET A 198 5.92 9.74 8.56
C MET A 198 6.77 10.53 7.56
N ASN A 199 7.74 9.88 6.92
CA ASN A 199 8.54 10.48 5.87
C ASN A 199 7.80 10.58 4.53
N HIS A 200 6.55 10.14 4.44
CA HIS A 200 5.82 9.88 3.20
C HIS A 200 4.38 10.40 3.21
N LEU A 201 4.07 11.42 4.03
CA LEU A 201 2.72 12.00 4.16
C LEU A 201 2.35 12.98 3.02
N TRP A 202 2.59 12.61 1.76
CA TRP A 202 2.32 13.46 0.59
C TRP A 202 0.84 13.76 0.40
N TYR A 203 -0.06 12.80 0.65
CA TYR A 203 -1.50 12.99 0.45
C TYR A 203 -2.17 13.71 1.61
N LEU A 204 -1.46 13.89 2.73
CA LEU A 204 -1.87 14.76 3.85
C LEU A 204 -1.28 16.16 3.74
N SER A 205 -0.51 16.48 2.68
CA SER A 205 -0.05 17.86 2.47
C SER A 205 -1.23 18.79 2.14
N ALA A 206 -1.05 20.09 2.41
CA ALA A 206 -2.06 21.09 2.12
C ALA A 206 -2.49 21.10 0.63
N THR A 207 -1.60 20.75 -0.29
CA THR A 207 -1.85 20.73 -1.74
C THR A 207 -2.50 19.45 -2.25
N SER A 208 -2.48 18.36 -1.49
CA SER A 208 -3.06 17.06 -1.91
C SER A 208 -4.33 16.69 -1.14
N VAL A 209 -4.45 17.11 0.12
CA VAL A 209 -5.64 16.84 0.94
C VAL A 209 -6.97 17.28 0.31
N PRO A 210 -7.06 18.33 -0.55
CA PRO A 210 -8.32 18.69 -1.21
C PRO A 210 -8.92 17.61 -2.10
N MET A 211 -8.14 16.60 -2.53
CA MET A 211 -8.70 15.44 -3.24
C MET A 211 -9.83 14.76 -2.46
N ALA A 212 -9.75 14.77 -1.13
CA ALA A 212 -10.75 14.14 -0.27
C ALA A 212 -12.12 14.86 -0.29
N LEU A 213 -12.21 16.09 -0.81
CA LEU A 213 -13.50 16.75 -1.06
C LEU A 213 -14.33 16.00 -2.11
N PHE A 214 -13.67 15.26 -3.01
CA PHE A 214 -14.26 14.43 -4.06
C PHE A 214 -14.46 12.97 -3.62
N ASP A 215 -14.10 12.61 -2.39
CA ASP A 215 -14.35 11.27 -1.84
C ASP A 215 -15.76 11.20 -1.24
N ASN A 216 -16.55 10.21 -1.69
CA ASN A 216 -17.88 9.93 -1.15
C ASN A 216 -17.83 9.32 0.27
N GLY A 217 -16.69 8.75 0.66
CA GLY A 217 -16.45 8.22 2.01
C GLY A 217 -16.17 9.29 3.07
N VAL A 218 -16.01 10.57 2.68
CA VAL A 218 -15.81 11.68 3.62
C VAL A 218 -17.17 12.27 3.99
N ALA A 219 -17.48 12.27 5.29
CA ALA A 219 -18.73 12.79 5.81
C ALA A 219 -18.93 14.28 5.45
N VAL A 220 -20.18 14.68 5.22
CA VAL A 220 -20.55 16.06 4.86
C VAL A 220 -20.00 17.07 5.87
N ASP A 221 -20.09 16.77 7.17
CA ASP A 221 -19.58 17.66 8.23
C ASP A 221 -18.05 17.81 8.18
N GLU A 222 -17.33 16.77 7.78
CA GLU A 222 -15.89 16.85 7.58
C GLU A 222 -15.57 17.71 6.35
N LYS A 223 -16.31 17.56 5.25
CA LYS A 223 -16.18 18.45 4.07
C LYS A 223 -16.45 19.91 4.45
N ARG A 224 -17.46 20.18 5.28
CA ARG A 224 -17.74 21.54 5.82
C ARG A 224 -16.53 22.09 6.59
N ARG A 225 -15.93 21.29 7.48
CA ARG A 225 -14.72 21.67 8.22
C ARG A 225 -13.52 21.93 7.31
N MET A 226 -13.30 21.07 6.31
CA MET A 226 -12.25 21.26 5.30
C MET A 226 -12.45 22.59 4.56
N VAL A 227 -13.65 22.88 4.05
CA VAL A 227 -13.98 24.14 3.35
C VAL A 227 -13.77 25.35 4.25
N ALA A 228 -14.16 25.27 5.52
CA ALA A 228 -13.88 26.33 6.48
C ALA A 228 -12.37 26.54 6.68
N ALA A 229 -11.58 25.47 6.72
CA ALA A 229 -10.12 25.52 6.82
C ALA A 229 -9.45 26.14 5.59
N LEU A 230 -10.00 25.97 4.37
CA LEU A 230 -9.51 26.64 3.15
C LEU A 230 -9.52 28.17 3.25
N ARG A 231 -10.34 28.75 4.15
CA ARG A 231 -10.45 30.20 4.36
C ARG A 231 -9.49 30.72 5.44
N ARG A 232 -8.83 29.82 6.19
CA ARG A 232 -7.95 30.14 7.33
C ARG A 232 -6.46 30.08 6.92
N GLY A 233 -5.65 30.97 7.51
CA GLY A 233 -4.18 30.94 7.38
C GLY A 233 -3.57 31.96 6.41
N THR A 234 -2.24 31.95 6.30
CA THR A 234 -1.46 32.85 5.43
C THR A 234 -0.83 32.08 4.27
N ASP A 235 -0.77 32.70 3.09
CA ASP A 235 -0.24 32.10 1.84
C ASP A 235 1.28 32.37 1.67
N ARG A 236 1.98 32.67 2.78
CA ARG A 236 3.30 33.34 2.74
C ARG A 236 4.50 32.41 2.52
N SER A 237 4.31 31.09 2.51
CA SER A 237 5.38 30.12 2.22
C SER A 237 4.99 29.18 1.07
N PRO A 238 5.96 28.67 0.30
CA PRO A 238 5.70 27.53 -0.57
C PRO A 238 5.23 26.34 0.29
N PRO A 239 4.18 25.61 -0.12
CA PRO A 239 3.69 24.47 0.63
C PRO A 239 4.77 23.40 0.69
N SER A 240 4.98 22.82 1.87
CA SER A 240 5.74 21.59 1.99
C SER A 240 5.06 20.49 1.16
N PRO A 241 5.82 19.67 0.41
CA PRO A 241 5.24 18.55 -0.34
C PRO A 241 4.65 17.46 0.56
N ARG A 242 4.92 17.50 1.88
CA ARG A 242 4.45 16.51 2.87
C ARG A 242 3.94 17.22 4.11
N ALA A 243 2.96 16.61 4.78
CA ALA A 243 2.56 17.07 6.10
C ALA A 243 3.67 16.86 7.14
N GLU A 244 3.79 17.82 8.05
CA GLU A 244 4.55 17.65 9.29
C GLU A 244 3.54 17.32 10.40
N VAL A 245 3.73 16.16 11.03
CA VAL A 245 2.87 15.67 12.10
C VAL A 245 3.74 15.39 13.32
N GLN A 246 3.30 15.81 14.50
CA GLN A 246 3.95 15.45 15.75
C GLN A 246 3.46 14.07 16.19
N LEU A 247 4.39 13.20 16.61
CA LEU A 247 4.08 11.83 17.03
C LEU A 247 3.69 11.79 18.51
N ASP A 248 2.50 12.29 18.82
CA ASP A 248 1.88 12.21 20.14
C ASP A 248 0.43 11.69 20.04
N ASP A 249 -0.26 11.60 21.17
CA ASP A 249 -1.60 10.99 21.22
C ASP A 249 -2.64 11.75 20.37
N THR A 250 -2.36 13.01 19.98
CA THR A 250 -3.25 13.80 19.12
C THR A 250 -3.36 13.22 17.70
N VAL A 251 -2.44 12.34 17.28
CA VAL A 251 -2.50 11.65 15.98
C VAL A 251 -3.82 10.92 15.79
N LEU A 252 -4.38 10.35 16.86
CA LEU A 252 -5.64 9.60 16.82
C LEU A 252 -6.86 10.50 16.61
N ASP A 253 -6.75 11.78 16.95
CA ASP A 253 -7.83 12.76 16.82
C ASP A 253 -7.81 13.50 15.50
N LEU A 254 -6.68 13.48 14.78
CA LEU A 254 -6.49 14.16 13.49
C LEU A 254 -7.64 13.88 12.51
N LYS A 255 -8.04 14.95 11.82
CA LYS A 255 -9.05 15.00 10.77
C LYS A 255 -8.45 15.54 9.48
N LEU A 256 -9.12 15.33 8.36
CA LEU A 256 -8.67 15.83 7.06
C LEU A 256 -8.66 17.37 7.05
N SER A 257 -9.57 18.00 7.80
CA SER A 257 -9.61 19.44 7.96
C SER A 257 -8.37 20.04 8.62
N ASP A 258 -7.62 19.27 9.41
CA ASP A 258 -6.43 19.76 10.11
C ASP A 258 -5.25 19.98 9.15
N PHE A 259 -5.28 19.30 8.00
CA PHE A 259 -4.30 19.44 6.93
C PHE A 259 -4.71 20.49 5.88
N CYS A 260 -5.93 21.02 5.97
CA CYS A 260 -6.44 22.03 5.06
C CYS A 260 -6.03 23.43 5.51
N SER A 261 -5.65 24.29 4.56
CA SER A 261 -5.37 25.70 4.82
C SER A 261 -5.65 26.55 3.58
N LYS A 262 -5.42 27.87 3.65
CA LYS A 262 -5.47 28.73 2.45
C LYS A 262 -4.58 28.24 1.31
N GLN A 263 -3.46 27.56 1.60
CA GLN A 263 -2.56 27.00 0.59
C GLN A 263 -3.22 25.87 -0.21
N SER A 264 -4.21 25.19 0.36
CA SER A 264 -4.97 24.14 -0.32
C SER A 264 -5.73 24.63 -1.54
N LEU A 265 -6.00 25.95 -1.65
CA LEU A 265 -6.58 26.52 -2.85
C LEU A 265 -5.71 26.35 -4.11
N ARG A 266 -4.38 26.17 -3.92
CA ARG A 266 -3.45 25.91 -5.03
C ARG A 266 -3.75 24.61 -5.77
N PHE A 267 -4.38 23.64 -5.11
CA PHE A 267 -4.87 22.42 -5.75
C PHE A 267 -5.83 22.75 -6.90
N PHE A 268 -6.84 23.58 -6.64
CA PHE A 268 -7.84 23.96 -7.63
C PHE A 268 -7.23 24.79 -8.76
N SER A 269 -6.34 25.73 -8.43
CA SER A 269 -5.62 26.52 -9.44
C SER A 269 -4.76 25.63 -10.35
N ALA A 270 -4.08 24.62 -9.80
CA ALA A 270 -3.20 23.73 -10.56
C ALA A 270 -3.95 22.69 -11.39
N THR A 271 -5.17 22.33 -11.00
CA THR A 271 -6.02 21.33 -11.68
C THR A 271 -7.06 21.95 -12.60
N ALA A 272 -7.17 23.29 -12.60
CA ALA A 272 -8.22 24.04 -13.28
C ALA A 272 -9.65 23.65 -12.86
N ILE A 273 -9.82 23.03 -11.68
CA ILE A 273 -11.14 22.73 -11.12
C ILE A 273 -11.75 24.02 -10.59
N SER A 274 -13.01 24.30 -10.96
CA SER A 274 -13.72 25.48 -10.47
C SER A 274 -13.86 25.45 -8.95
N THR A 275 -13.74 26.61 -8.30
CA THR A 275 -13.96 26.75 -6.86
C THR A 275 -15.38 27.21 -6.51
N ASP A 276 -16.25 27.41 -7.50
CA ASP A 276 -17.61 27.93 -7.28
C ASP A 276 -18.47 27.00 -6.42
N PHE A 277 -18.25 25.69 -6.52
CA PHE A 277 -18.97 24.72 -5.70
C PHE A 277 -18.64 24.88 -4.20
N LEU A 278 -17.46 25.39 -3.84
CA LEU A 278 -17.05 25.66 -2.45
C LEU A 278 -17.87 26.78 -1.79
N LYS A 279 -18.65 27.55 -2.58
CA LYS A 279 -19.61 28.55 -2.07
C LYS A 279 -20.95 27.93 -1.64
N LYS A 280 -21.25 26.71 -2.11
CA LYS A 280 -22.45 25.95 -1.77
C LYS A 280 -22.14 24.99 -0.62
N ASP A 281 -23.17 24.65 0.16
CA ASP A 281 -23.02 23.64 1.21
C ASP A 281 -22.67 22.26 0.62
N PRO A 282 -21.74 21.50 1.21
CA PRO A 282 -21.33 20.18 0.71
C PRO A 282 -22.46 19.15 0.56
N GLU A 283 -23.58 19.31 1.27
CA GLU A 283 -24.78 18.48 1.12
C GLU A 283 -25.42 18.62 -0.28
N HIS A 284 -25.24 19.78 -0.92
CA HIS A 284 -25.78 20.10 -2.23
C HIS A 284 -24.76 19.94 -3.35
N TRP A 285 -23.57 19.43 -3.06
CA TRP A 285 -22.62 19.04 -4.08
C TRP A 285 -23.20 17.82 -4.79
N LYS A 286 -23.99 18.05 -5.85
CA LYS A 286 -24.09 17.07 -6.93
C LYS A 286 -22.64 16.80 -7.30
N SER A 287 -22.15 15.58 -7.06
CA SER A 287 -20.77 15.16 -7.34
C SER A 287 -20.28 15.92 -8.56
N ASP A 288 -19.49 16.99 -8.34
CA ASP A 288 -19.09 17.91 -9.40
C ASP A 288 -18.39 17.03 -10.41
N SER A 289 -19.10 16.73 -11.51
CA SER A 289 -18.74 15.60 -12.37
C SER A 289 -17.36 15.82 -12.92
N ASP A 290 -17.02 17.07 -13.17
CA ASP A 290 -15.79 17.47 -13.84
C ASP A 290 -14.63 17.43 -12.85
N GLY A 291 -14.80 17.99 -11.65
CA GLY A 291 -13.79 17.90 -10.59
C GLY A 291 -13.52 16.46 -10.15
N LEU A 292 -14.57 15.69 -9.90
CA LEU A 292 -14.44 14.27 -9.56
C LEU A 292 -13.77 13.49 -10.69
N ASN A 293 -14.18 13.72 -11.94
CA ASN A 293 -13.58 13.08 -13.11
C ASN A 293 -12.08 13.40 -13.21
N ILE A 294 -11.68 14.67 -13.04
CA ILE A 294 -10.26 15.05 -13.04
C ILE A 294 -9.49 14.31 -11.94
N VAL A 295 -9.98 14.34 -10.69
CA VAL A 295 -9.27 13.75 -9.57
C VAL A 295 -9.15 12.24 -9.72
N THR A 296 -10.23 11.54 -10.10
CA THR A 296 -10.22 10.07 -10.31
C THR A 296 -9.23 9.60 -11.38
N HIS A 297 -8.87 10.46 -12.33
CA HIS A 297 -7.91 10.14 -13.39
C HIS A 297 -6.45 10.41 -13.02
N PHE A 298 -6.17 10.93 -11.81
CA PHE A 298 -4.79 11.05 -11.34
C PHE A 298 -4.14 9.68 -11.17
N LYS A 299 -3.06 9.46 -11.93
CA LYS A 299 -2.22 8.26 -11.81
C LYS A 299 -1.29 8.38 -10.62
N ILE A 300 -1.80 8.02 -9.44
CA ILE A 300 -1.08 8.07 -8.16
C ILE A 300 -0.39 6.74 -7.80
N VAL A 301 -0.60 5.72 -8.62
CA VAL A 301 0.16 4.47 -8.61
C VAL A 301 0.83 4.31 -9.97
N ASN A 302 2.15 4.13 -10.01
CA ASN A 302 2.87 3.93 -11.26
C ASN A 302 3.81 2.72 -11.19
N ASP A 303 3.21 1.56 -10.95
CA ASP A 303 3.90 0.27 -10.81
C ASP A 303 4.85 -0.03 -11.98
N CYS A 304 4.55 0.44 -13.20
CA CYS A 304 5.33 0.13 -14.40
C CYS A 304 6.50 1.10 -14.60
N ALA A 305 6.32 2.41 -14.42
CA ALA A 305 7.41 3.36 -14.60
C ALA A 305 8.40 3.28 -13.44
N GLU A 306 7.94 3.11 -12.19
CA GLU A 306 8.85 3.04 -11.05
C GLU A 306 9.66 1.75 -11.02
N ARG A 307 9.08 0.60 -11.41
CA ARG A 307 9.87 -0.61 -11.63
C ARG A 307 10.84 -0.45 -12.81
N GLY A 308 10.45 0.27 -13.86
CA GLY A 308 11.35 0.64 -14.96
C GLY A 308 12.54 1.43 -14.45
N VAL A 309 12.28 2.51 -13.71
CA VAL A 309 13.30 3.38 -13.11
C VAL A 309 14.13 2.65 -12.06
N ALA A 310 13.55 1.76 -11.25
CA ALA A 310 14.28 0.95 -10.27
C ALA A 310 15.15 -0.12 -10.93
N LEU A 311 14.69 -0.77 -12.00
CA LEU A 311 15.49 -1.69 -12.82
C LEU A 311 16.64 -0.96 -13.51
N ILE A 312 16.34 0.22 -14.09
CA ILE A 312 17.33 1.12 -14.69
C ILE A 312 18.35 1.53 -13.63
N ASN A 313 17.92 2.04 -12.48
CA ASN A 313 18.83 2.44 -11.41
C ASN A 313 19.67 1.25 -10.92
N ARG A 314 19.07 0.08 -10.69
CA ARG A 314 19.78 -1.09 -10.18
C ARG A 314 20.78 -1.67 -11.16
N ASN A 315 20.47 -1.66 -12.46
CA ASN A 315 21.31 -2.28 -13.50
C ASN A 315 22.24 -1.28 -14.20
N LEU A 316 21.90 0.02 -14.19
CA LEU A 316 22.62 1.08 -14.90
C LEU A 316 23.34 2.07 -13.97
N LYS A 317 22.86 2.41 -12.76
CA LYS A 317 23.60 3.32 -11.86
C LYS A 317 24.88 2.70 -11.28
N GLY A 318 25.01 1.38 -11.31
CA GLY A 318 26.23 0.68 -10.89
C GLY A 318 27.29 0.56 -11.98
N ASN A 319 27.08 1.12 -13.18
CA ASN A 319 27.94 0.89 -14.35
C ASN A 319 28.15 -0.61 -14.69
N THR A 320 27.26 -1.47 -14.23
CA THR A 320 27.38 -2.94 -14.33
C THR A 320 27.14 -3.48 -15.74
N LEU A 321 26.47 -2.72 -16.61
CA LEU A 321 26.12 -3.12 -17.97
C LEU A 321 26.81 -2.27 -19.03
N THR A 322 26.77 -0.93 -18.88
CA THR A 322 27.52 0.00 -19.71
C THR A 322 27.68 1.34 -18.99
N VAL A 323 28.79 2.03 -19.26
CA VAL A 323 29.06 3.40 -18.81
C VAL A 323 28.75 4.44 -19.88
N ASP A 324 28.53 3.98 -21.12
CA ASP A 324 28.29 4.79 -22.30
C ASP A 324 26.82 5.23 -22.39
N GLU A 325 26.60 6.53 -22.53
CA GLU A 325 25.27 7.13 -22.47
C GLU A 325 24.43 6.81 -23.72
N GLU A 326 25.07 6.67 -24.88
CA GLU A 326 24.40 6.34 -26.13
C GLU A 326 23.91 4.89 -26.11
N GLN A 327 24.74 3.96 -25.61
CA GLN A 327 24.34 2.58 -25.35
C GLN A 327 23.25 2.47 -24.28
N ARG A 328 23.26 3.33 -23.24
CA ARG A 328 22.16 3.39 -22.27
C ARG A 328 20.83 3.75 -22.94
N GLN A 329 20.83 4.78 -23.78
CA GLN A 329 19.61 5.19 -24.48
C GLN A 329 19.11 4.13 -25.46
N LEU A 330 20.01 3.48 -26.19
CA LEU A 330 19.68 2.35 -27.06
C LEU A 330 19.08 1.18 -26.28
N LEU A 331 19.64 0.84 -25.11
CA LEU A 331 19.11 -0.22 -24.25
C LEU A 331 17.68 0.09 -23.78
N LEU A 332 17.41 1.35 -23.41
CA LEU A 332 16.06 1.80 -23.03
C LEU A 332 15.07 1.68 -24.18
N LEU A 333 15.48 2.06 -25.40
CA LEU A 333 14.67 1.93 -26.60
C LEU A 333 14.37 0.47 -26.94
N VAL A 334 15.37 -0.41 -26.84
CA VAL A 334 15.21 -1.86 -27.07
C VAL A 334 14.25 -2.45 -26.04
N VAL A 335 14.41 -2.16 -24.75
CA VAL A 335 13.50 -2.66 -23.69
C VAL A 335 12.08 -2.11 -23.87
N ALA A 336 11.92 -0.85 -24.27
CA ALA A 336 10.62 -0.26 -24.53
C ALA A 336 9.94 -0.89 -25.75
N ASN A 337 10.70 -1.21 -26.80
CA ASN A 337 10.19 -1.85 -28.00
C ASN A 337 9.85 -3.33 -27.77
N ASP A 338 10.70 -4.06 -27.06
CA ASP A 338 10.47 -5.45 -26.62
C ASP A 338 9.15 -5.57 -25.83
N ARG A 339 8.91 -4.65 -24.88
CA ARG A 339 7.64 -4.61 -24.12
C ARG A 339 6.41 -4.32 -24.97
N LYS A 340 6.56 -3.53 -26.05
CA LYS A 340 5.47 -3.25 -26.99
C LYS A 340 5.17 -4.46 -27.87
N GLN A 341 6.21 -5.19 -28.30
CA GLN A 341 6.08 -6.34 -29.19
C GLN A 341 5.68 -7.62 -28.45
N HIS A 342 6.16 -7.79 -27.22
CA HIS A 342 5.85 -8.91 -26.35
C HIS A 342 4.95 -8.43 -25.22
N GLN A 343 3.68 -8.10 -25.52
CA GLN A 343 2.65 -8.02 -24.48
C GLN A 343 2.64 -9.35 -23.73
N LEU A 344 3.45 -9.46 -22.68
CA LEU A 344 3.54 -10.63 -21.85
C LEU A 344 2.15 -10.78 -21.23
N ARG A 345 1.47 -11.85 -21.65
CA ARG A 345 0.35 -12.43 -20.90
C ARG A 345 0.85 -12.61 -19.47
N SER A 346 0.38 -11.76 -18.55
CA SER A 346 0.58 -11.91 -17.12
C SER A 346 -0.71 -11.63 -16.39
#